data_AF-A0A2N9NKZ1-F1
#
_entry.id   AF-A0A2N9NKZ1-F1
#
_cell.length_a   1.000
_cell.length_b   1.000
_cell.length_c   1.000
_cell.angle_alpha   90.00
_cell.angle_beta   90.00
_cell.angle_gamma   90.00
#
_symmetry.space_group_name_H-M   'P 1'
#
loop_
_entity.id
_entity.type
_entity.pdbx_description
1 polymer ?
#
loop_
_entity_poly.entity_id
_entity_poly.type
_entity_poly.pdbx_seq_one_letter_code
_entity_poly.pdbx_strand_id
1 'polypeptide(L)'
;MGKPIVGRAGVMKILALGLMAGTVVNLAIDGATTLSAAKLLPPRAWLLIAGLAVVCTVAGYGVWLFVIRECPVNVAALTVFAQSVFGVGIAALWLGEPLRWDQLAGSLTIVAGLVVGLSRQIKKTSAVEGR
;
A
#
# COMPACT_ATOMS: atom_id res chain seq x y z
N MET A 1 7.12 -9.42 -16.22
CA MET A 1 7.14 -10.86 -15.88
C MET A 1 6.05 -11.30 -14.89
N GLY A 2 5.12 -10.45 -14.41
CA GLY A 2 4.09 -10.84 -13.40
C GLY A 2 2.68 -11.17 -13.90
N LYS A 3 2.35 -10.90 -15.18
CA LYS A 3 0.99 -11.09 -15.73
C LYS A 3 0.42 -12.52 -15.69
N PRO A 4 1.21 -13.62 -15.88
CA PRO A 4 0.63 -14.97 -15.87
C PRO A 4 0.41 -15.57 -14.46
N ILE A 5 1.08 -15.06 -13.41
CA ILE A 5 0.93 -15.59 -12.04
C ILE A 5 -0.39 -15.16 -11.41
N VAL A 6 -0.79 -13.91 -11.64
CA VAL A 6 -2.07 -13.33 -11.16
C VAL A 6 -3.30 -13.98 -11.82
N GLY A 7 -3.11 -14.63 -12.98
CA GLY A 7 -4.17 -15.33 -13.71
C GLY A 7 -4.48 -16.74 -13.19
N ARG A 8 -3.52 -17.43 -12.54
CA ARG A 8 -3.69 -18.85 -12.12
C ARG A 8 -3.80 -19.04 -10.60
N ALA A 9 -3.18 -18.18 -9.81
CA ALA A 9 -3.36 -18.18 -8.37
C ALA A 9 -4.38 -17.11 -7.99
N GLY A 10 -5.41 -17.48 -7.23
CA GLY A 10 -6.34 -16.52 -6.65
C GLY A 10 -5.53 -15.50 -5.85
N VAL A 11 -5.65 -14.21 -6.17
CA VAL A 11 -4.75 -13.17 -5.65
C VAL A 11 -4.83 -13.04 -4.13
N MET A 12 -6.00 -13.32 -3.56
CA MET A 12 -6.18 -13.44 -2.10
C MET A 12 -5.31 -14.53 -1.48
N LYS A 13 -4.99 -15.60 -2.21
CA LYS A 13 -4.08 -16.66 -1.74
C LYS A 13 -2.64 -16.16 -1.66
N ILE A 14 -2.22 -15.28 -2.56
CA ILE A 14 -0.88 -14.68 -2.53
C ILE A 14 -0.75 -13.76 -1.32
N LEU A 15 -1.76 -12.92 -1.06
CA LEU A 15 -1.81 -12.10 0.14
C LEU A 15 -1.81 -12.96 1.42
N ALA A 16 -2.68 -13.97 1.48
CA ALA A 16 -2.75 -14.87 2.63
C ALA A 16 -1.41 -15.57 2.88
N LEU A 17 -0.75 -16.08 1.83
CA LEU A 17 0.56 -16.71 1.96
C LEU A 17 1.63 -15.72 2.44
N GLY A 18 1.63 -14.49 1.92
CA GLY A 18 2.54 -13.44 2.35
C GLY A 18 2.34 -13.05 3.80
N LEU A 19 1.09 -12.90 4.24
CA LEU A 19 0.74 -12.63 5.64
C LEU A 19 1.15 -13.78 6.55
N MET A 20 0.86 -15.03 6.16
CA MET A 20 1.26 -16.22 6.90
C MET A 20 2.78 -16.31 7.05
N ALA A 21 3.53 -16.13 5.95
CA ALA A 21 4.98 -16.13 5.96
C ALA A 21 5.52 -15.00 6.85
N GLY A 22 4.96 -13.80 6.74
CA GLY A 22 5.31 -12.66 7.58
C GLY A 22 5.06 -12.92 9.07
N THR A 23 3.92 -13.52 9.42
CA THR A 23 3.61 -13.92 10.81
C THR A 23 4.59 -14.96 11.34
N VAL A 24 4.93 -15.98 10.54
CA VAL A 24 5.91 -17.01 10.94
C VAL A 24 7.28 -16.39 11.20
N VAL A 25 7.75 -15.52 10.30
CA VAL A 25 9.03 -14.81 10.49
C VAL A 25 8.99 -13.91 11.72
N ASN A 26 7.90 -13.17 11.93
CA ASN A 26 7.75 -12.30 13.10
C ASN A 26 7.79 -13.09 14.41
N LEU A 27 7.16 -14.26 14.46
CA LEU A 27 7.21 -15.15 15.62
C LEU A 27 8.58 -15.81 15.80
N ALA A 28 9.32 -16.06 14.73
CA ALA A 28 10.67 -16.60 14.80
C ALA A 28 11.68 -15.60 15.39
N ILE A 29 11.49 -14.30 15.14
CA ILE A 29 12.36 -13.23 15.65
C ILE A 29 11.99 -12.88 17.10
N ASP A 30 10.72 -12.53 17.35
CA ASP A 30 10.28 -11.93 18.62
C ASP A 30 8.98 -12.59 19.16
N GLY A 31 8.81 -13.91 18.94
CA GLY A 31 7.57 -14.59 19.28
C GLY A 31 7.20 -14.54 20.76
N ALA A 32 8.16 -14.73 21.67
CA ALA A 32 7.89 -14.78 23.12
C ALA A 32 7.43 -13.42 23.67
N THR A 33 8.04 -12.33 23.22
CA THR A 33 7.67 -10.96 23.58
C THR A 33 6.33 -10.59 22.96
N THR A 34 6.12 -10.94 21.69
CA THR A 34 4.86 -10.70 20.96
C THR A 34 3.67 -11.42 21.63
N LEU A 35 3.81 -12.70 21.97
CA LEU A 35 2.73 -13.47 22.60
C LEU A 35 2.41 -12.96 24.02
N SER A 36 3.43 -12.55 24.76
CA SER A 36 3.25 -12.02 26.12
C SER A 36 2.53 -10.66 26.07
N ALA A 37 2.92 -9.78 25.15
CA ALA A 37 2.23 -8.51 24.92
C ALA A 37 0.78 -8.72 24.44
N ALA A 38 0.54 -9.67 23.53
CA ALA A 38 -0.80 -9.95 23.00
C ALA A 38 -1.80 -10.38 24.08
N LYS A 39 -1.35 -11.12 25.11
CA LYS A 39 -2.18 -11.55 26.25
C LYS A 39 -2.59 -10.39 27.16
N LEU A 40 -1.83 -9.30 27.17
CA LEU A 40 -2.08 -8.13 28.00
C LEU A 40 -3.02 -7.12 27.32
N LEU A 41 -3.33 -7.31 26.03
CA LEU A 41 -4.14 -6.37 25.27
C LEU A 41 -5.63 -6.43 25.68
N PRO A 42 -6.27 -5.29 25.94
CA PRO A 42 -7.69 -5.26 26.22
C PRO A 42 -8.52 -5.64 24.98
N PRO A 43 -9.76 -6.15 25.14
CA PRO A 43 -10.61 -6.56 24.01
C PRO A 43 -10.85 -5.45 22.97
N ARG A 44 -10.89 -4.19 23.40
CA ARG A 44 -11.01 -3.03 22.50
C ARG A 44 -9.80 -2.87 21.57
N ALA A 45 -8.59 -3.17 22.06
CA ALA A 45 -7.39 -3.11 21.23
C ALA A 45 -7.43 -4.17 20.13
N TRP A 46 -7.94 -5.37 20.42
CA TRP A 46 -8.18 -6.40 19.41
C TRP A 46 -9.16 -5.96 18.32
N LEU A 47 -10.24 -5.27 18.69
CA LEU A 47 -11.18 -4.70 17.71
C LEU A 47 -10.51 -3.62 16.83
N LEU A 48 -9.67 -2.76 17.40
CA LEU A 48 -8.94 -1.75 16.63
C LEU A 48 -7.93 -2.40 15.67
N ILE A 49 -7.19 -3.40 16.13
CA ILE A 49 -6.25 -4.17 15.30
C ILE A 49 -6.99 -4.89 14.17
N ALA A 50 -8.12 -5.53 14.48
CA ALA A 50 -8.96 -6.18 13.48
C ALA A 50 -9.50 -5.17 12.45
N GLY A 51 -9.99 -4.02 12.92
CA GLY A 51 -10.44 -2.94 12.04
C GLY A 51 -9.32 -2.43 11.12
N LEU A 52 -8.12 -2.24 11.66
CA LEU A 52 -6.95 -1.82 10.89
C LEU A 52 -6.54 -2.89 9.86
N ALA A 53 -6.54 -4.17 10.24
CA ALA A 53 -6.23 -5.27 9.33
C ALA A 53 -7.26 -5.35 8.17
N VAL A 54 -8.55 -5.18 8.46
CA VAL A 54 -9.59 -5.20 7.43
C VAL A 54 -9.48 -3.98 6.52
N VAL A 55 -9.37 -2.77 7.07
CA VAL A 55 -9.37 -1.53 6.28
C VAL A 55 -8.05 -1.33 5.54
N CYS A 56 -6.92 -1.40 6.25
CA CYS A 56 -5.62 -1.10 5.66
C CYS A 56 -5.05 -2.27 4.85
N THR A 57 -5.32 -3.52 5.23
CA THR A 57 -4.79 -4.68 4.50
C THR A 57 -5.81 -5.24 3.53
N VAL A 58 -6.96 -5.74 4.00
CA VAL A 58 -7.90 -6.44 3.11
C VAL A 58 -8.48 -5.50 2.05
N ALA A 59 -9.04 -4.36 2.46
CA ALA A 59 -9.61 -3.40 1.50
C ALA A 59 -8.51 -2.69 0.69
N GLY A 60 -7.45 -2.22 1.35
CA GLY A 60 -6.32 -1.56 0.68
C GLY A 60 -5.68 -2.43 -0.41
N TYR A 61 -5.27 -3.65 -0.09
CA TYR A 61 -4.73 -4.57 -1.09
C TYR A 61 -5.80 -5.03 -2.07
N GLY A 62 -7.05 -5.26 -1.65
CA GLY A 62 -8.14 -5.64 -2.56
C GLY A 62 -8.32 -4.64 -3.71
N VAL A 63 -8.40 -3.35 -3.38
CA VAL A 63 -8.49 -2.26 -4.36
C VAL A 63 -7.20 -2.17 -5.19
N TRP A 64 -6.03 -2.21 -4.56
CA TRP A 64 -4.76 -2.09 -5.29
C TRP A 64 -4.54 -3.23 -6.28
N LEU A 65 -4.92 -4.45 -5.91
CA LEU A 65 -4.85 -5.61 -6.78
C LEU A 65 -5.84 -5.51 -7.94
N PHE A 66 -7.04 -4.98 -7.72
CA PHE A 66 -7.97 -4.65 -8.79
C PHE A 66 -7.34 -3.67 -9.79
N VAL A 67 -6.73 -2.59 -9.30
CA VAL A 67 -6.02 -1.60 -10.13
C VAL A 67 -4.89 -2.23 -10.94
N ILE A 68 -4.08 -3.13 -10.36
CA ILE A 68 -3.01 -3.83 -11.10
C ILE A 68 -3.54 -4.73 -12.22
N ARG A 69 -4.75 -5.27 -12.06
CA ARG A 69 -5.35 -6.12 -13.10
C ARG A 69 -5.82 -5.31 -14.30
N GLU A 70 -6.33 -4.09 -14.07
CA GLU A 70 -6.89 -3.26 -15.13
C GLU A 70 -5.88 -2.28 -15.73
N CYS A 71 -4.90 -1.82 -14.96
CA CYS A 71 -3.93 -0.81 -15.39
C CYS A 71 -2.54 -1.40 -15.69
N PRO A 72 -1.73 -0.72 -16.52
CA PRO A 72 -0.32 -1.06 -16.67
C PRO A 72 0.38 -1.04 -15.31
N VAL A 73 1.22 -2.04 -15.04
CA VAL A 73 1.96 -2.19 -13.76
C VAL A 73 2.75 -0.92 -13.40
N ASN A 74 3.29 -0.21 -14.39
CA ASN A 74 3.97 1.07 -14.17
C ASN A 74 3.05 2.13 -13.58
N VAL A 75 1.81 2.24 -14.05
CA VAL A 75 0.83 3.23 -13.54
C VAL A 75 0.41 2.84 -12.13
N ALA A 76 0.14 1.55 -11.89
CA ALA A 76 -0.19 1.04 -10.55
C ALA A 76 0.97 1.15 -9.55
N ALA A 77 2.22 1.14 -10.01
CA ALA A 77 3.38 1.43 -9.15
C ALA A 77 3.43 2.92 -8.78
N LEU A 78 3.07 3.82 -9.71
CA LEU A 78 3.04 5.26 -9.44
C LEU A 78 1.99 5.62 -8.39
N THR A 79 0.84 4.93 -8.34
CA THR A 79 -0.20 5.21 -7.33
C THR A 79 0.30 5.01 -5.89
N VAL A 80 1.32 4.18 -5.67
CA VAL A 80 1.91 3.98 -4.34
C VAL A 80 2.57 5.25 -3.81
N PHE A 81 3.22 6.04 -4.68
CA PHE A 81 3.86 7.29 -4.27
C PHE A 81 2.86 8.38 -3.88
N ALA A 82 1.62 8.31 -4.40
CA ALA A 82 0.57 9.24 -4.00
C ALA A 82 0.22 9.09 -2.51
N GLN A 83 0.33 7.89 -1.94
CA GLN A 83 0.06 7.63 -0.53
C GLN A 83 0.91 8.51 0.40
N SER A 84 2.17 8.77 0.06
CA SER A 84 3.05 9.63 0.86
C SER A 84 2.56 11.08 0.91
N VAL A 85 2.08 11.60 -0.22
CA VAL A 85 1.56 12.98 -0.31
C VAL A 85 0.26 13.11 0.47
N PHE A 86 -0.67 12.16 0.29
CA PHE A 86 -1.91 12.12 1.06
C PHE A 86 -1.67 11.89 2.54
N GLY A 87 -0.67 11.09 2.91
CA GLY A 87 -0.28 10.84 4.30
C GLY A 87 0.10 12.13 5.03
N VAL A 88 0.93 12.97 4.43
CA VAL A 88 1.29 14.29 4.99
C VAL A 88 0.06 15.18 5.12
N GLY A 89 -0.81 15.22 4.10
CA GLY A 89 -2.05 15.99 4.14
C GLY A 89 -3.01 15.54 5.23
N ILE A 90 -3.20 14.23 5.39
CA ILE A 90 -4.07 13.65 6.43
C ILE A 90 -3.49 13.89 7.82
N ALA A 91 -2.17 13.74 8.01
CA ALA A 91 -1.51 14.03 9.28
C ALA A 91 -1.71 15.50 9.70
N ALA A 92 -1.53 16.42 8.76
CA ALA A 92 -1.79 17.84 8.99
C ALA A 92 -3.25 18.15 9.36
N LEU A 93 -4.21 17.59 8.61
CA LEU A 93 -5.63 17.91 8.76
C LEU A 93 -6.28 17.20 9.95
N TRP A 94 -5.91 15.95 10.20
CA TRP A 94 -6.58 15.08 11.18
C TRP A 94 -5.83 15.01 12.51
N LEU A 95 -4.49 14.95 12.47
CA LEU A 95 -3.67 14.90 13.68
C LEU A 95 -3.24 16.32 14.13
N GLY A 96 -3.39 17.33 13.28
CA GLY A 96 -2.97 18.70 13.58
C GLY A 96 -1.46 18.87 13.66
N GLU A 97 -0.69 17.95 13.04
CA GLU A 97 0.76 18.00 13.06
C GLU A 97 1.27 19.22 12.27
N PRO A 98 2.29 19.95 12.77
CA PRO A 98 2.83 21.10 12.07
C PRO A 98 3.51 20.66 10.77
N LEU A 99 3.05 21.17 9.62
CA LEU A 99 3.72 20.91 8.35
C LEU A 99 5.11 21.54 8.38
N ARG A 100 6.12 20.68 8.38
CA ARG A 100 7.49 21.12 8.20
C ARG A 100 7.76 21.44 6.74
N TRP A 101 8.56 22.46 6.50
CA TRP A 101 8.95 22.86 5.15
C TRP A 101 9.60 21.72 4.36
N ASP A 102 10.35 20.87 5.05
CA ASP A 102 10.99 19.68 4.46
C ASP A 102 9.96 18.66 3.93
N GLN A 103 8.85 18.46 4.64
CA GLN A 103 7.77 17.57 4.22
C GLN A 103 7.04 18.12 2.99
N LEU A 104 6.87 19.44 2.93
CA LEU A 104 6.25 20.12 1.80
C LEU A 104 7.15 20.03 0.55
N ALA A 105 8.44 20.30 0.70
CA ALA A 105 9.42 20.16 -0.38
C ALA A 105 9.51 18.72 -0.90
N GLY A 106 9.51 17.73 0.00
CA GLY A 106 9.48 16.32 -0.37
C GLY A 106 8.19 15.95 -1.10
N SER A 107 7.03 16.39 -0.60
CA SER A 107 5.73 16.15 -1.22
C SER A 107 5.65 16.76 -2.62
N LEU A 108 6.15 17.99 -2.80
CA LEU A 108 6.19 18.66 -4.10
C LEU A 108 7.08 17.91 -5.09
N THR A 109 8.23 17.41 -4.62
CA THR A 109 9.15 16.59 -5.42
C THR A 109 8.48 15.30 -5.92
N ILE A 110 7.75 14.62 -5.03
CA ILE A 110 6.99 13.41 -5.39
C ILE A 110 5.92 13.73 -6.44
N VAL A 111 5.16 14.82 -6.23
CA VAL A 111 4.13 15.26 -7.19
C VAL A 111 4.75 15.56 -8.56
N ALA A 112 5.88 16.27 -8.60
CA ALA A 112 6.59 16.55 -9.86
C ALA A 112 7.02 15.26 -10.56
N GLY A 113 7.60 14.30 -9.83
CA GLY A 113 7.97 12.99 -10.35
C GLY A 113 6.77 12.20 -10.89
N LEU A 114 5.64 12.24 -10.19
CA LEU A 114 4.39 11.61 -10.62
C LEU A 114 3.86 12.22 -11.92
N VAL A 115 3.80 13.56 -12.02
CA VAL A 115 3.34 14.25 -13.23
C VAL A 115 4.19 13.88 -14.45
N VAL A 116 5.52 13.85 -14.29
CA VAL A 116 6.43 13.43 -15.37
C VAL A 116 6.27 11.93 -15.70
N GLY A 117 6.11 11.08 -14.70
CA GLY A 117 5.92 9.64 -14.87
C GLY A 117 4.62 9.31 -15.62
N LEU A 118 3.50 9.85 -15.14
CA LEU A 118 2.15 9.63 -15.69
C LEU A 118 2.04 10.18 -17.12
N SER A 119 2.53 11.39 -17.39
CA SER A 119 2.49 11.97 -18.75
C SER A 119 3.23 11.12 -19.78
N ARG A 120 4.37 10.53 -19.41
CA ARG A 120 5.11 9.61 -20.28
C ARG A 120 4.39 8.27 -20.48
N GLN A 121 3.75 7.72 -19.46
CA GLN A 121 3.00 6.45 -19.56
C GLN A 121 1.73 6.60 -20.41
N ILE A 122 1.02 7.73 -20.32
CA ILE A 122 -0.16 8.02 -21.14
C ILE A 122 0.24 8.10 -22.62
N LYS A 123 1.29 8.86 -22.96
CA LYS A 123 1.80 8.95 -24.34
C LYS A 123 2.19 7.60 -24.94
N LYS A 124 2.83 6.73 -24.15
CA LYS A 124 3.25 5.41 -24.60
C LYS A 124 2.06 4.50 -24.92
N THR A 125 0.96 4.62 -24.16
CA THR A 125 -0.24 3.81 -24.36
C THR A 125 -0.98 4.24 -25.63
N SER A 126 -1.15 5.55 -25.87
CA SER A 126 -1.80 6.06 -27.10
C SER A 126 -1.02 5.75 -28.39
N ALA A 127 0.31 5.66 -28.32
CA ALA A 127 1.15 5.30 -29.47
C ALA A 127 1.13 3.80 -29.83
N VAL A 128 0.60 2.96 -28.94
CA VAL A 128 0.43 1.50 -29.17
C VAL A 128 -0.98 1.20 -29.69
N GLU A 129 -2.01 1.92 -29.21
CA GLU A 129 -3.41 1.74 -29.64
C GLU A 129 -3.70 2.27 -31.06
N GLY A 130 -2.91 3.25 -31.53
CA GLY A 130 -3.06 3.84 -32.86
C GLY A 130 -2.36 3.09 -34.00
N ARG A 131 -2.00 1.81 -33.81
CA ARG A 131 -1.30 0.97 -34.79
C ARG A 131 -2.07 -0.29 -35.11
#